data_AF-X1T851-F1
#
_entry.id   AF-X1T851-F1
#
_cell.length_a   1.000
_cell.length_b   1.000
_cell.length_c   1.000
_cell.angle_alpha   90.00
_cell.angle_beta   90.00
_cell.angle_gamma   90.00
#
_symmetry.space_group_name_H-M   'P 1'
#
loop_
_entity.id
_entity.type
_entity.pdbx_description
1 polymer ?
#
loop_
_entity_poly.entity_id
_entity_poly.type
_entity_poly.pdbx_seq_one_letter_code
_entity_poly.pdbx_strand_id
1 'polypeptide(L)'
;LMNILFKRFRTISNQYLFKRESKEISKFFVRKITPLMRIPEEEIFLYSNLKKFDYYPSHCPYREKDPILRKRVLDFILECKKFSPEIEFNLLNGFLETSEIFYYHYKAKTYNSCEECGYPCGNTNLCLYCKYLKDFNR
;
A
#
# COMPACT_ATOMS: atom_id res chain seq x y z
N LEU A 1 -0.48 1.90 -12.44
CA LEU A 1 0.04 2.20 -13.80
C LEU A 1 1.50 1.78 -14.00
N MET A 2 2.49 2.34 -13.29
CA MET A 2 3.92 2.03 -13.54
C MET A 2 4.27 0.54 -13.43
N ASN A 3 3.74 -0.16 -12.43
CA ASN A 3 3.98 -1.61 -12.33
C ASN A 3 3.40 -2.40 -13.51
N ILE A 4 2.33 -1.90 -14.14
CA ILE A 4 1.73 -2.53 -15.34
C ILE A 4 2.63 -2.25 -16.54
N LEU A 5 3.02 -1.00 -16.76
CA LEU A 5 3.87 -0.58 -17.89
C LEU A 5 5.23 -1.29 -17.88
N PHE A 6 5.85 -1.43 -16.71
CA PHE A 6 7.12 -2.15 -16.54
C PHE A 6 6.95 -3.67 -16.39
N LYS A 7 5.75 -4.21 -16.64
CA LYS A 7 5.42 -5.65 -16.53
C LYS A 7 5.82 -6.27 -15.18
N ARG A 8 5.75 -5.49 -14.10
CA ARG A 8 6.02 -5.90 -12.71
C ARG A 8 4.79 -6.55 -12.08
N PHE A 9 4.21 -7.55 -12.76
CA PHE A 9 2.95 -8.18 -12.36
C PHE A 9 3.02 -8.88 -11.00
N ARG A 10 4.18 -9.45 -10.65
CA ARG A 10 4.42 -10.02 -9.31
C ARG A 10 4.26 -9.00 -8.19
N THR A 11 4.66 -7.75 -8.41
CA THR A 11 4.49 -6.69 -7.42
C THR A 11 3.02 -6.36 -7.22
N ILE A 12 2.22 -6.42 -8.30
CA ILE A 12 0.77 -6.19 -8.25
C ILE A 12 0.07 -7.37 -7.55
N SER A 13 0.44 -8.61 -7.89
CA SER A 13 -0.01 -9.84 -7.23
C SER A 13 0.15 -9.78 -5.71
N ASN A 14 1.32 -9.34 -5.22
CA ASN A 14 1.59 -9.21 -3.79
C ASN A 14 0.75 -8.15 -3.07
N GLN A 15 0.12 -7.24 -3.81
CA GLN A 15 -0.74 -6.18 -3.27
C GLN A 15 -2.22 -6.59 -3.19
N TYR A 16 -2.58 -7.80 -3.61
CA TYR A 16 -3.95 -8.30 -3.47
C TYR A 16 -4.39 -8.31 -2.01
N LEU A 17 -5.49 -7.60 -1.72
CA LEU A 17 -5.94 -7.35 -0.35
C LEU A 17 -6.56 -8.58 0.33
N PHE A 18 -7.21 -9.46 -0.45
CA PHE A 18 -7.93 -10.62 0.09
C PHE A 18 -7.08 -11.89 0.04
N LYS A 19 -5.75 -11.75 0.03
CA LYS A 19 -4.80 -12.86 0.06
C LYS A 19 -5.06 -13.77 1.27
N ARG A 20 -4.94 -15.08 1.05
CA ARG A 20 -5.00 -16.05 2.15
C ARG A 20 -3.63 -16.10 2.82
N GLU A 21 -3.59 -15.79 4.10
CA GLU A 21 -2.37 -15.88 4.90
C GLU A 21 -2.17 -17.31 5.40
N SER A 22 -0.93 -17.82 5.34
CA SER A 22 -0.62 -19.12 5.93
C SER A 22 -0.61 -19.03 7.46
N LYS A 23 -0.91 -20.15 8.13
CA LYS A 23 -0.86 -20.25 9.61
C LYS A 23 0.52 -19.93 10.19
N GLU A 24 1.57 -20.06 9.39
CA GLU A 24 2.94 -19.75 9.79
C GLU A 24 3.19 -18.24 9.75
N ILE A 25 2.79 -17.56 8.68
CA ILE A 25 2.91 -16.11 8.52
C ILE A 25 2.07 -15.37 9.58
N SER A 26 0.89 -15.90 9.91
CA SER A 26 0.00 -15.30 10.91
C SER A 26 0.60 -15.29 12.33
N LYS A 27 1.65 -16.07 12.60
CA LYS A 27 2.39 -15.99 13.88
C LYS A 27 3.23 -14.72 13.98
N PHE A 28 3.66 -14.16 12.84
CA PHE A 28 4.53 -12.99 12.76
C PHE A 28 3.79 -11.71 12.39
N PHE A 29 2.75 -11.82 11.57
CA PHE A 29 2.00 -10.68 11.06
C PHE A 29 0.54 -10.70 11.50
N VAL A 30 0.09 -9.58 12.02
CA VAL A 30 -1.34 -9.35 12.29
C VAL A 30 -2.03 -8.96 10.98
N ARG A 31 -3.21 -9.53 10.75
CA ARG A 31 -4.04 -9.20 9.60
C ARG A 31 -4.39 -7.72 9.59
N LYS A 32 -4.09 -7.04 8.48
CA LYS A 32 -4.46 -5.64 8.25
C LYS A 32 -5.73 -5.55 7.42
N ILE A 33 -6.62 -4.66 7.82
CA ILE A 33 -7.84 -4.33 7.06
C ILE A 33 -7.86 -2.83 6.75
N THR A 34 -8.45 -2.45 5.62
CA THR A 34 -8.58 -1.06 5.17
C THR A 34 -10.05 -0.70 5.01
N PRO A 35 -10.76 -0.37 6.12
CA PRO A 35 -12.22 -0.19 6.10
C PRO A 35 -12.67 0.99 5.23
N LEU A 36 -11.86 2.05 5.17
CA LEU A 36 -12.19 3.28 4.42
C LEU A 36 -11.78 3.22 2.94
N MET A 37 -11.32 2.06 2.42
CA MET A 37 -10.74 1.97 1.08
C MET A 37 -11.68 2.38 -0.06
N ARG A 38 -13.00 2.20 0.13
CA ARG A 38 -14.02 2.53 -0.88
C ARG A 38 -14.61 3.93 -0.72
N ILE A 39 -14.20 4.68 0.30
CA ILE A 39 -14.75 6.00 0.61
C ILE A 39 -13.79 7.07 0.08
N PRO A 40 -14.25 8.01 -0.76
CA PRO A 40 -13.44 9.14 -1.23
C PRO A 40 -12.89 9.99 -0.09
N GLU A 41 -11.72 10.61 -0.31
CA GLU A 41 -11.06 11.47 0.69
C GLU A 41 -11.95 12.66 1.10
N GLU A 42 -12.69 13.23 0.14
CA GLU A 42 -13.63 14.35 0.35
C GLU A 42 -14.75 13.97 1.33
N GLU A 43 -15.27 12.74 1.24
CA GLU A 43 -16.33 12.24 2.14
C GLU A 43 -15.80 11.96 3.54
N ILE A 44 -14.59 11.40 3.64
CA ILE A 44 -13.90 11.18 4.93
C ILE A 44 -13.68 12.52 5.64
N PHE A 45 -13.24 13.54 4.90
CA PHE A 45 -13.03 14.88 5.42
C PHE A 45 -14.34 15.54 5.87
N LEU A 46 -15.38 15.47 5.04
CA LEU A 46 -16.71 15.97 5.38
C LEU A 46 -17.24 15.31 6.66
N TYR A 47 -17.15 13.97 6.76
CA TYR A 47 -17.58 13.23 7.94
C TYR A 47 -16.82 13.67 9.20
N SER A 48 -15.50 13.80 9.09
CA SER A 48 -14.64 14.20 10.20
C SER A 48 -14.99 15.61 10.72
N ASN A 49 -15.28 16.54 9.81
CA ASN A 49 -15.70 17.90 10.17
C ASN A 49 -17.08 17.93 10.84
N LEU A 50 -18.05 17.17 10.30
CA LEU A 50 -19.39 17.07 10.89
C LEU A 50 -19.36 16.47 12.30
N LYS A 51 -18.46 15.50 12.52
CA LYS A 51 -18.23 14.88 13.83
C LYS A 51 -17.28 15.67 14.73
N LYS A 52 -16.71 16.77 14.24
CA LYS A 52 -15.76 17.63 14.95
C LYS A 52 -14.58 16.83 15.52
N PHE A 53 -14.04 15.89 14.73
CA PHE A 53 -12.82 15.20 15.11
C PHE A 53 -11.64 16.16 15.08
N ASP A 54 -10.83 16.12 16.14
CA ASP A 54 -9.57 16.82 16.18
C ASP A 54 -8.50 15.97 15.48
N TYR A 55 -7.88 16.50 14.44
CA TYR A 55 -6.83 15.83 13.67
C TYR A 55 -5.75 16.83 13.24
N TYR A 56 -4.53 16.33 13.07
CA TYR A 56 -3.38 17.13 12.65
C TYR A 56 -3.40 17.34 11.12
N PRO A 57 -3.61 18.57 10.61
CA PRO A 57 -3.81 18.81 9.17
C PRO A 57 -2.49 19.02 8.40
N SER A 58 -1.41 19.37 9.10
CA SER A 58 -0.15 19.77 8.47
C SER A 58 0.66 18.59 7.95
N HIS A 59 1.52 18.87 6.97
CA HIS A 59 2.41 17.88 6.38
C HIS A 59 3.61 17.57 7.29
N CYS A 60 4.27 16.44 7.03
CA CYS A 60 5.49 16.03 7.73
C CYS A 60 6.59 17.10 7.57
N PRO A 61 7.25 17.55 8.66
CA PRO A 61 8.29 18.59 8.60
C PRO A 61 9.53 18.16 7.82
N TYR A 62 9.79 16.85 7.71
CA TYR A 62 10.90 16.28 6.94
C TYR A 62 10.62 16.14 5.44
N ARG A 63 9.51 16.71 4.93
CA ARG A 63 9.22 16.70 3.49
C ARG A 63 10.12 17.73 2.79
N GLU A 64 11.08 17.26 2.02
CA GLU A 64 11.98 18.14 1.24
C GLU A 64 11.31 18.80 0.02
N LYS A 65 10.32 18.13 -0.59
CA LYS A 65 9.69 18.57 -1.85
C LYS A 65 8.17 18.57 -1.73
N ASP A 66 7.55 19.64 -2.20
CA ASP A 66 6.10 19.79 -2.28
C ASP A 66 5.67 20.34 -3.66
N PRO A 67 4.69 19.73 -4.36
CA PRO A 67 4.01 18.48 -4.05
C PRO A 67 4.88 17.24 -4.32
N ILE A 68 4.83 16.27 -3.41
CA ILE A 68 5.40 14.93 -3.60
C ILE A 68 4.72 14.20 -4.77
N LEU A 69 5.40 13.19 -5.35
CA LEU A 69 4.90 12.44 -6.50
C LEU A 69 3.47 11.90 -6.28
N ARG A 70 3.17 11.39 -5.07
CA ARG A 70 1.83 10.89 -4.74
C ARG A 70 0.76 11.97 -4.85
N LYS A 71 1.05 13.20 -4.42
CA LYS A 71 0.11 14.33 -4.51
C LYS A 71 -0.13 14.72 -5.96
N ARG A 72 0.92 14.76 -6.79
CA ARG A 72 0.79 15.01 -8.24
C ARG A 72 -0.09 13.97 -8.94
N VAL A 73 0.04 12.69 -8.57
CA VAL A 73 -0.81 11.62 -9.11
C VAL A 73 -2.25 11.76 -8.65
N LEU A 74 -2.47 12.12 -7.38
CA LEU A 74 -3.82 12.41 -6.87
C LEU A 74 -4.45 13.58 -7.62
N ASP A 75 -3.74 14.70 -7.77
CA ASP A 75 -4.24 15.88 -8.47
C ASP A 75 -4.61 15.55 -9.92
N PHE A 76 -3.79 14.74 -10.61
CA PHE A 76 -4.14 14.23 -11.94
C PHE A 76 -5.45 13.43 -11.95
N ILE A 77 -5.65 12.52 -11.00
CA ILE A 77 -6.89 11.73 -10.90
C ILE A 77 -8.09 12.64 -10.62
N LEU A 78 -7.94 13.64 -9.74
CA LEU A 78 -8.98 14.60 -9.41
C LEU A 78 -9.34 15.50 -10.61
N GLU A 79 -8.37 15.88 -11.44
CA GLU A 79 -8.66 16.57 -12.70
C GLU A 79 -9.48 15.69 -13.65
N CYS A 80 -9.15 14.40 -13.77
CA CYS A 80 -9.96 13.49 -14.57
C CYS A 80 -11.37 13.25 -13.99
N LYS A 81 -11.53 13.30 -12.65
CA LYS A 81 -12.83 13.15 -11.97
C LYS A 81 -13.86 14.20 -12.41
N LYS A 82 -13.39 15.40 -12.80
CA LYS A 82 -14.26 16.47 -13.34
C LYS A 82 -14.98 16.06 -14.62
N PHE A 83 -14.40 15.14 -15.40
CA PHE A 83 -14.97 14.62 -16.65
C PHE A 83 -15.69 13.28 -16.46
N SER A 84 -15.22 12.43 -15.53
CA SER A 84 -15.87 11.17 -15.16
C SER A 84 -15.86 11.01 -13.63
N PRO A 85 -17.00 11.25 -12.96
CA PRO A 85 -17.12 11.13 -11.51
C PRO A 85 -16.73 9.74 -10.97
N GLU A 86 -16.87 8.70 -11.77
CA GLU A 86 -16.68 7.30 -11.40
C GLU A 86 -15.21 6.84 -11.48
N ILE A 87 -14.29 7.70 -11.93
CA ILE A 87 -12.93 7.29 -12.25
C ILE A 87 -12.17 6.67 -11.07
N GLU A 88 -12.34 7.20 -9.87
CA GLU A 88 -11.69 6.68 -8.66
C GLU A 88 -12.16 5.25 -8.36
N PHE A 89 -13.47 5.02 -8.47
CA PHE A 89 -14.09 3.73 -8.26
C PHE A 89 -13.68 2.70 -9.32
N ASN A 90 -13.70 3.11 -10.59
CA ASN A 90 -13.31 2.27 -11.72
C ASN A 90 -11.82 1.87 -11.63
N LEU A 91 -10.94 2.81 -11.29
CA LEU A 91 -9.51 2.53 -11.09
C LEU A 91 -9.28 1.57 -9.92
N LEU A 92 -10.00 1.75 -8.80
CA LEU A 92 -9.90 0.86 -7.65
C LEU A 92 -10.36 -0.56 -8.00
N ASN A 93 -11.55 -0.72 -8.60
CA ASN A 93 -12.06 -2.04 -8.96
C ASN A 93 -11.19 -2.73 -10.01
N GLY A 94 -10.75 -2.01 -11.04
CA GLY A 94 -9.83 -2.55 -12.03
C GLY A 94 -8.51 -3.01 -11.41
N PHE A 95 -8.00 -2.28 -10.39
CA PHE A 95 -6.84 -2.73 -9.64
C PHE A 95 -7.12 -3.98 -8.81
N LEU A 96 -8.26 -4.05 -8.12
CA LEU A 96 -8.65 -5.22 -7.31
C LEU A 96 -8.73 -6.49 -8.18
N GLU A 97 -9.47 -6.42 -9.29
CA GLU A 97 -9.61 -7.52 -10.26
C GLU A 97 -8.24 -7.94 -10.84
N THR A 98 -7.44 -6.96 -11.27
CA THR A 98 -6.12 -7.25 -11.85
C THR A 98 -5.18 -7.89 -10.82
N SER A 99 -5.19 -7.39 -9.59
CA SER A 99 -4.37 -7.93 -8.50
C SER A 99 -4.79 -9.35 -8.11
N GLU A 100 -6.09 -9.65 -8.15
CA GLU A 100 -6.64 -10.98 -7.92
C GLU A 100 -6.19 -11.96 -8.99
N ILE A 101 -6.35 -11.60 -10.27
CA ILE A 101 -5.92 -12.41 -11.41
C ILE A 101 -4.43 -12.74 -11.26
N PHE A 102 -3.59 -11.74 -11.02
CA PHE A 102 -2.16 -11.98 -10.84
C PHE A 102 -1.83 -12.75 -9.55
N TYR A 103 -2.62 -12.63 -8.49
CA TYR A 103 -2.44 -13.43 -7.28
C TYR A 103 -2.62 -14.93 -7.56
N TYR A 104 -3.63 -15.32 -8.33
CA TYR A 104 -3.84 -16.73 -8.67
C TYR A 104 -2.88 -17.24 -9.76
N HIS A 105 -2.40 -16.38 -10.66
CA HIS A 105 -1.43 -16.76 -11.69
C HIS A 105 0.01 -16.90 -11.17
N TYR A 106 0.44 -16.09 -10.20
CA TYR A 106 1.80 -16.13 -9.68
C TYR A 106 1.85 -16.84 -8.32
N LYS A 107 2.59 -17.96 -8.24
CA LYS A 107 2.81 -18.67 -6.97
C LYS A 107 3.53 -17.78 -5.95
N ALA A 108 3.15 -17.94 -4.67
CA ALA A 108 3.82 -17.30 -3.55
C ALA A 108 5.30 -17.70 -3.50
N LYS A 109 6.17 -16.72 -3.23
CA LYS A 109 7.59 -16.98 -2.98
C LYS A 109 7.77 -17.62 -1.61
N THR A 110 8.75 -18.50 -1.52
CA THR A 110 9.36 -18.86 -0.24
C THR A 110 10.04 -17.62 0.35
N TYR A 111 9.95 -17.49 1.67
CA TYR A 111 10.63 -16.45 2.43
C TYR A 111 11.65 -17.11 3.35
N ASN A 112 12.74 -16.41 3.61
CA ASN A 112 13.69 -16.78 4.65
C ASN A 112 13.22 -16.20 6.00
N SER A 113 13.88 -16.63 7.08
CA SER A 113 13.70 -16.03 8.41
C SER A 113 14.95 -15.21 8.74
N CYS A 114 14.75 -14.03 9.34
CA CYS A 114 15.83 -13.13 9.68
C CYS A 114 16.73 -13.76 10.75
N GLU A 115 18.04 -13.80 10.52
CA GLU A 115 19.00 -14.38 11.46
C GLU A 115 19.04 -13.65 12.83
N GLU A 116 18.64 -12.37 12.89
CA GLU A 116 18.68 -11.58 14.13
C GLU A 116 17.37 -11.54 14.90
N CYS A 117 16.26 -11.29 14.22
CA CYS A 117 14.97 -11.09 14.86
C CYS A 117 13.96 -12.21 14.59
N GLY A 118 14.30 -13.20 13.76
CA GLY A 118 13.42 -14.32 13.40
C GLY A 118 12.24 -13.98 12.50
N TYR A 119 12.01 -12.69 12.18
CA TYR A 119 10.90 -12.29 11.29
C TYR A 119 11.11 -12.75 9.84
N PRO A 120 10.03 -13.05 9.09
CA PRO A 120 10.13 -13.34 7.67
C PRO A 120 10.82 -12.23 6.89
N CYS A 121 11.91 -12.57 6.20
CA CYS A 121 12.66 -11.72 5.29
C CYS A 121 12.62 -12.34 3.90
N GLY A 122 12.43 -11.54 2.84
CA GLY A 122 12.14 -12.04 1.49
C GLY A 122 13.14 -13.07 0.96
N ASN A 123 14.13 -12.63 0.19
CA ASN A 123 15.19 -13.51 -0.34
C ASN A 123 16.54 -13.24 0.34
N THR A 124 16.55 -12.57 1.49
CA THR A 124 17.76 -12.14 2.22
C THR A 124 17.82 -12.84 3.57
N ASN A 125 19.01 -12.97 4.16
CA ASN A 125 19.17 -13.54 5.51
C ASN A 125 18.90 -12.51 6.62
N LEU A 126 19.03 -11.23 6.30
CA LEU A 126 18.76 -10.11 7.20
C LEU A 126 17.55 -9.32 6.69
N CYS A 127 16.62 -8.97 7.59
CA CYS A 127 15.51 -8.09 7.23
C CYS A 127 15.99 -6.64 7.07
N LEU A 128 15.24 -5.84 6.30
CA LEU A 128 15.56 -4.43 6.04
C LEU A 128 15.65 -3.60 7.32
N TYR A 129 14.80 -3.89 8.31
CA TYR A 129 14.80 -3.19 9.59
C TYR A 129 16.12 -3.41 10.35
N CYS A 130 16.52 -4.66 10.55
CA CYS A 130 17.78 -5.02 11.20
C CYS A 130 18.99 -4.46 10.43
N LYS A 131 18.94 -4.47 9.10
CA LYS A 131 19.98 -3.85 8.27
C LYS A 131 20.14 -2.36 8.59
N TYR A 132 19.04 -1.60 8.60
CA TYR A 132 19.09 -0.17 8.89
C TYR A 132 19.52 0.15 10.31
N LEU A 133 19.13 -0.66 11.30
CA LEU A 133 19.61 -0.49 12.68
C LEU A 133 21.14 -0.67 12.77
N LYS A 134 21.71 -1.64 12.06
CA LYS A 134 23.16 -1.81 12.00
C LYS A 134 23.85 -0.64 11.32
N ASP A 135 23.29 -0.15 10.22
CA ASP A 135 23.85 0.98 9.49
C ASP A 135 23.78 2.28 10.30
N PHE A 136 22.78 2.44 11.17
CA PHE A 136 22.63 3.59 12.07
C PHE A 136 23.57 3.55 13.29
N ASN A 137 23.86 2.35 13.82
CA ASN A 137 24.74 2.17 14.98
C ASN A 137 26.24 2.12 14.61
N ARG A 138 26.58 2.34 13.34
CA ARG A 138 27.96 2.46 12.84
C ARG A 138 28.37 3.92 12.76
#